data_AF-A0A942W457-F1
#
_entry.id   AF-A0A942W457-F1
#
_cell.length_a   1.000
_cell.length_b   1.000
_cell.length_c   1.000
_cell.angle_alpha   90.00
_cell.angle_beta   90.00
_cell.angle_gamma   90.00
#
_symmetry.space_group_name_H-M   'P 1'
#
loop_
_entity.id
_entity.type
_entity.pdbx_description
1 polymer ?
#
loop_
_entity_poly.entity_id
_entity_poly.type
_entity_poly.pdbx_seq_one_letter_code
_entity_poly.pdbx_strand_id
1 'polypeptide(L)'
;MMCPKCGKLIDDAVVRCPDCGAEFDLQYAAPRVEPGPTKLQQTQPAVIPKSVPAGTVRRTPGWWIGLVVLGAVMLGIFLFSIAVRMNLL
;
A
#
# COMPACT_ATOMS: atom_id res chain seq x y z
N MET A 1 6.28 -5.01 -11.75
CA MET A 1 5.59 -6.23 -11.27
C MET A 1 4.16 -5.96 -10.81
N MET A 2 3.40 -6.99 -10.38
CA MET A 2 2.08 -6.86 -9.74
C MET A 2 2.22 -7.01 -8.21
N CYS A 3 1.47 -6.24 -7.43
CA CYS A 3 1.50 -6.34 -5.97
C CYS A 3 0.76 -7.58 -5.45
N PRO A 4 1.40 -8.51 -4.70
CA PRO A 4 0.74 -9.68 -4.12
C PRO A 4 -0.29 -9.35 -3.02
N LYS A 5 -0.35 -8.10 -2.54
CA LYS A 5 -1.31 -7.65 -1.52
C LYS A 5 -2.55 -6.95 -2.08
N CYS A 6 -2.47 -6.33 -3.27
CA CYS A 6 -3.59 -5.55 -3.84
C CYS A 6 -3.80 -5.71 -5.36
N GLY A 7 -2.98 -6.51 -6.04
CA GLY A 7 -3.13 -6.81 -7.47
C GLY A 7 -2.77 -5.67 -8.44
N LYS A 8 -2.40 -4.49 -7.95
CA LYS A 8 -2.03 -3.34 -8.81
C LYS A 8 -0.62 -3.44 -9.37
N LEU A 9 -0.38 -2.76 -10.50
CA LEU A 9 0.94 -2.56 -11.10
C LEU A 9 1.83 -1.70 -10.20
N ILE A 10 3.12 -2.05 -10.14
CA ILE A 10 4.16 -1.32 -9.40
C ILE A 10 5.50 -1.49 -10.11
N ASP A 11 6.33 -0.45 -10.04
CA ASP A 11 7.72 -0.50 -10.49
C ASP A 11 8.57 -1.43 -9.62
N ASP A 12 9.56 -2.07 -10.24
CA ASP A 12 10.39 -3.08 -9.56
C ASP A 12 11.42 -2.48 -8.60
N ALA A 13 11.55 -1.14 -8.59
CA ALA A 13 12.46 -0.39 -7.73
C ALA A 13 11.81 0.18 -6.44
N VAL A 14 10.50 0.00 -6.21
CA VAL A 14 9.85 0.51 -4.99
C VAL A 14 9.88 -0.51 -3.85
N VAL A 15 10.42 -0.10 -2.70
CA VAL A 15 10.47 -0.93 -1.47
C VAL A 15 9.08 -1.06 -0.82
N ARG A 16 8.13 -0.18 -1.18
CA ARG A 16 6.75 -0.21 -0.67
C ARG A 16 5.76 0.11 -1.78
N CYS A 17 4.62 -0.56 -1.80
CA CYS A 17 3.54 -0.30 -2.75
C CYS A 17 2.88 1.07 -2.47
N PRO A 18 2.78 1.99 -3.46
CA PRO A 18 2.13 3.29 -3.26
C PRO A 18 0.61 3.15 -3.04
N ASP A 19 -0.02 2.11 -3.57
CA ASP A 19 -1.47 1.93 -3.51
C ASP A 19 -2.00 1.24 -2.25
N CYS A 20 -1.22 0.33 -1.65
CA CYS A 20 -1.66 -0.43 -0.47
C CYS A 20 -0.71 -0.34 0.73
N GLY A 21 0.44 0.34 0.59
CA GLY A 21 1.44 0.46 1.65
C GLY A 21 2.16 -0.84 2.00
N ALA A 22 1.93 -1.93 1.27
CA ALA A 22 2.63 -3.20 1.48
C ALA A 22 4.13 -2.99 1.34
N GLU A 23 4.87 -3.35 2.38
CA GLU A 23 6.33 -3.37 2.34
C GLU A 23 6.78 -4.63 1.62
N PHE A 24 7.62 -4.45 0.61
CA PHE A 24 8.30 -5.55 -0.04
C PHE A 24 9.58 -5.78 0.71
N ASP A 25 9.66 -6.92 1.38
CA ASP A 25 10.92 -7.44 1.89
C ASP A 25 11.74 -7.94 0.69
N LEU A 26 12.20 -6.98 -0.11
CA LEU A 26 13.22 -7.21 -1.12
C LEU A 26 14.50 -7.47 -0.35
N GLN A 27 14.76 -8.74 0.00
CA GLN A 27 16.10 -9.19 0.31
C GLN A 27 16.99 -8.85 -0.89
N TYR A 28 17.58 -7.66 -0.82
CA TYR A 28 18.58 -7.19 -1.76
C TYR A 28 19.79 -8.11 -1.59
N ALA A 29 19.83 -9.17 -2.40
CA ALA A 29 20.99 -10.02 -2.54
C ALA A 29 22.10 -9.16 -3.15
N ALA A 30 22.79 -8.42 -2.28
CA ALA A 30 23.91 -7.59 -2.66
C ALA A 30 24.89 -8.45 -3.47
N PRO A 31 25.35 -7.97 -4.65
CA PRO A 31 26.46 -8.61 -5.34
C PRO A 31 27.59 -8.83 -4.32
N ARG A 32 28.15 -10.05 -4.27
CA ARG A 32 29.22 -10.37 -3.32
C ARG A 32 30.44 -9.48 -3.60
N VAL A 33 30.57 -8.41 -2.83
CA VAL A 33 31.82 -7.65 -2.67
C VAL A 33 32.59 -8.31 -1.54
N GLU A 34 33.84 -8.67 -1.79
CA GLU A 34 34.69 -9.35 -0.79
C GLU A 34 35.02 -8.44 0.40
N PRO A 35 35.15 -8.99 1.63
CA PRO A 35 35.28 -8.17 2.84
C PRO A 35 36.67 -7.55 2.99
N GLY A 36 36.77 -6.24 2.81
CA GLY A 36 37.89 -5.42 3.28
C GLY A 36 37.74 -5.02 4.77
N PRO A 37 38.84 -4.84 5.53
CA PRO A 37 38.78 -4.69 6.98
C PRO A 37 38.17 -3.37 7.45
N THR A 38 37.34 -3.49 8.50
CA THR A 38 36.60 -2.41 9.17
C THR A 38 37.45 -1.21 9.57
N LYS A 39 36.95 0.01 9.31
CA LYS A 39 37.21 1.15 10.20
C LYS A 39 35.92 1.90 10.54
N LEU A 40 35.77 2.18 11.83
CA LEU A 40 34.66 2.90 12.45
C LEU A 40 34.52 4.31 11.85
N GLN A 41 33.38 4.60 11.22
CA GLN A 41 32.98 5.97 10.81
C GLN A 41 31.51 6.26 11.17
N GLN A 42 31.16 6.07 12.44
CA GLN A 42 30.13 6.90 13.06
C GLN A 42 30.75 8.24 13.46
N THR A 43 30.84 9.14 12.49
CA THR A 43 31.02 10.58 12.71
C THR A 43 30.27 11.25 11.59
N GLN A 44 28.99 11.55 11.81
CA GLN A 44 28.17 12.29 10.83
C GLN A 44 28.61 13.75 10.81
N PRO A 45 29.16 14.28 9.70
CA PRO A 45 29.36 15.71 9.52
C PRO A 45 28.03 16.31 9.00
N ALA A 46 27.55 17.38 9.62
CA ALA A 46 26.21 17.91 9.37
C ALA A 46 26.07 18.63 8.00
N VAL A 47 25.45 17.96 7.02
CA VAL A 47 24.95 18.48 5.72
C VAL A 47 24.06 17.41 5.06
N ILE A 48 22.94 17.66 4.34
CA ILE A 48 22.16 18.88 4.01
C ILE A 48 20.67 18.55 4.25
N PRO A 49 19.83 19.41 4.87
CA PRO A 49 18.39 19.19 4.91
C PRO A 49 17.72 19.63 3.60
N LYS A 50 17.21 18.68 2.81
CA LYS A 50 16.19 18.96 1.78
C LYS A 50 14.94 18.14 2.05
N SER A 51 14.00 18.81 2.72
CA SER A 51 12.56 18.57 2.77
C SER A 51 12.06 17.42 1.87
N VAL A 52 12.03 16.20 2.40
CA VAL A 52 11.01 15.24 2.01
C VAL A 52 9.70 15.80 2.57
N PRO A 53 8.70 16.17 1.76
CA PRO A 53 7.41 16.55 2.30
C PRO A 53 6.86 15.34 3.05
N ALA A 54 6.63 15.50 4.35
CA ALA A 54 6.09 14.44 5.19
C ALA A 54 4.63 14.18 4.79
N GLY A 55 4.45 13.39 3.73
CA GLY A 55 3.16 12.90 3.30
C GLY A 55 2.58 12.02 4.39
N THR A 56 1.77 12.62 5.27
CA THR A 56 1.07 11.91 6.32
C THR A 56 0.07 10.96 5.66
N VAL A 57 0.49 9.72 5.42
CA VAL A 57 -0.38 8.65 4.91
C VAL A 57 -1.51 8.48 5.92
N ARG A 58 -2.65 9.07 5.57
CA ARG A 58 -3.83 9.11 6.43
C ARG A 58 -4.37 7.68 6.49
N ARG A 59 -4.01 6.95 7.55
CA ARG A 59 -4.47 5.58 7.81
C ARG A 59 -5.99 5.60 8.02
N THR A 60 -6.76 5.57 6.93
CA THR A 60 -8.17 5.21 6.99
C THR A 60 -8.24 3.75 7.42
N PRO A 61 -8.84 3.43 8.59
CA PRO A 61 -8.89 2.06 9.06
C PRO A 61 -9.70 1.22 8.07
N GLY A 62 -9.08 0.20 7.47
CA GLY A 62 -9.65 -0.56 6.35
C GLY A 62 -11.01 -1.21 6.63
N TRP A 63 -11.38 -1.35 7.91
CA TRP A 63 -12.71 -1.79 8.34
C TRP A 63 -13.86 -0.91 7.82
N TRP A 64 -13.66 0.41 7.70
CA TRP A 64 -14.68 1.33 7.15
C TRP A 64 -15.00 1.04 5.68
N ILE A 65 -14.01 0.61 4.89
CA ILE A 65 -14.19 0.27 3.47
C ILE A 65 -15.10 -0.97 3.36
N GLY A 66 -14.90 -1.97 4.21
CA GLY A 66 -15.76 -3.15 4.28
C GLY A 66 -17.21 -2.81 4.62
N LEU A 67 -17.43 -1.91 5.60
CA LEU A 67 -18.77 -1.48 6.02
C LEU A 67 -19.51 -0.74 4.89
N VAL A 68 -18.83 0.18 4.19
CA VAL A 68 -19.40 0.93 3.05
C VAL A 68 -19.76 0.00 1.89
N VAL A 69 -18.87 -0.93 1.52
CA VAL A 69 -19.13 -1.88 0.43
C VAL A 69 -20.29 -2.82 0.78
N LEU A 70 -20.32 -3.36 2.00
CA LEU A 70 -21.41 -4.22 2.45
C LEU A 70 -22.77 -3.50 2.44
N GLY A 71 -22.80 -2.25 2.90
CA GLY A 71 -24.01 -1.42 2.89
C GLY A 71 -24.50 -1.12 1.48
N ALA A 72 -23.60 -0.78 0.55
CA ALA A 72 -23.96 -0.53 -0.85
C ALA A 72 -24.53 -1.77 -1.55
N VAL A 73 -23.94 -2.96 -1.33
CA VAL A 73 -24.41 -4.23 -1.89
C VAL A 73 -25.78 -4.62 -1.32
N MET A 74 -25.98 -4.50 0.01
CA MET A 74 -27.27 -4.75 0.65
C MET A 74 -28.37 -3.82 0.14
N LEU A 75 -28.08 -2.52 0.02
CA LEU A 75 -29.03 -1.53 -0.51
C LEU A 75 -29.41 -1.84 -1.96
N GLY A 76 -28.44 -2.18 -2.80
CA GLY A 76 -28.66 -2.56 -4.20
C GLY A 76 -29.57 -3.79 -4.35
N ILE A 77 -29.31 -4.85 -3.59
CA ILE A 77 -30.13 -6.09 -3.58
C ILE A 77 -31.55 -5.78 -3.08
N PHE A 78 -31.70 -4.95 -2.06
CA PHE A 78 -32.99 -4.57 -1.50
C PHE A 78 -33.84 -3.76 -2.50
N LEU A 79 -33.26 -2.73 -3.11
CA LEU A 79 -33.92 -1.93 -4.16
C LEU A 79 -34.27 -2.78 -5.38
N PHE A 80 -33.38 -3.68 -5.81
CA PHE A 80 -33.63 -4.61 -6.91
C PHE A 80 -34.80 -5.56 -6.59
N SER A 81 -34.85 -6.10 -5.38
CA SER A 81 -35.93 -6.98 -4.92
C SER A 81 -37.29 -6.26 -4.86
N ILE A 82 -37.30 -4.98 -4.48
CA ILE A 82 -38.49 -4.12 -4.54
C ILE A 82 -38.92 -3.87 -5.98
N ALA A 83 -37.99 -3.49 -6.86
CA ALA A 83 -38.28 -3.23 -8.27
C ALA A 83 -38.83 -4.47 -8.99
N VAL A 84 -38.25 -5.64 -8.75
CA VAL A 84 -38.75 -6.92 -9.30
C VAL A 84 -40.16 -7.23 -8.78
N ARG A 85 -40.45 -6.98 -7.49
CA ARG A 85 -41.81 -7.12 -6.96
C ARG A 85 -42.81 -6.16 -7.62
N MET A 86 -42.44 -4.90 -7.79
CA MET A 86 -43.29 -3.88 -8.42
C MET A 86 -43.51 -4.12 -9.92
N ASN A 87 -42.63 -4.87 -10.58
CA ASN A 87 -42.74 -5.21 -12.01
C ASN A 87 -43.41 -6.59 -12.25
N LEU A 88 -43.77 -7.32 -11.19
CA LEU A 88 -44.53 -8.58 -11.25
C LEU A 88 -45.98 -8.45 -10.73
N LEU A 89 -46.38 -7.23 -10.35
CA LEU A 89 -47.69 -6.85 -9.82
C LEU A 89 -48.42 -5.93 -10.82
#